data_AF-A0A8J6IV76-F1
#
_entry.id   AF-A0A8J6IV76-F1
#
_cell.length_a   1.000
_cell.length_b   1.000
_cell.length_c   1.000
_cell.angle_alpha   90.00
_cell.angle_beta   90.00
_cell.angle_gamma   90.00
#
_symmetry.space_group_name_H-M   'P 1'
#
loop_
_entity.id
_entity.type
_entity.pdbx_description
1 polymer ?
#
loop_
_entity_poly.entity_id
_entity_poly.type
_entity_poly.pdbx_seq_one_letter_code
_entity_poly.pdbx_strand_id
1 'polypeptide(L)'
;MTTNNISRNIPFLKQKFLIVCFIFVFFVLLAVAIQLFDHGFSLHTFLIPLITIGFAYYANFHNNRTLAVVDKIKDTLNAAREGDTQARITDTRGMGEIGQVAWAVNDLLDIVEVTIKELSSSFQRASNHEFFRKGFEQGLPAEFAASMVNVNKAINAMENAYNFSRQNRLMSELHHLNTGKLIFNLKNSQKELTELSDCMEDVLEIANTSREGAQKSQTTVAGLKNSLVDVNDRMTSVESAARHLGDESVRISETIKIITEIAEQINLLALNASIEAARAGEAGRGFAVVADEVRSLADRTRNSTAEISNIINNLRESIDSMVSQTLAVSGQSQQIGEDVISFQQNFDHFAEASQSTIDLMNETKDRAFSSLVNLDHVIYKQNGYIALEKGGEGEESNAVKVNHFSCRLGKWYYEGEGKNRFEGLPAYKELESHHAKVHNHTHRAIELVKGDWMGSDDVLQSIVDNIGKAEDSSKDVIGCINDLVRQKYAKR
;
A
#
# COMPACT_ATOMS: atom_id res chain seq x y z
N MET A 1 -58.52 40.85 -16.81
CA MET A 1 -59.57 39.88 -17.16
C MET A 1 -60.91 40.59 -17.26
N THR A 2 -61.56 40.38 -18.40
CA THR A 2 -62.96 40.67 -18.77
C THR A 2 -63.85 41.20 -17.66
N THR A 3 -64.16 42.50 -17.70
CA THR A 3 -65.34 43.05 -17.03
C THR A 3 -66.54 42.25 -17.49
N ASN A 4 -67.16 41.53 -16.57
CA ASN A 4 -68.32 40.70 -16.87
C ASN A 4 -69.43 41.60 -17.45
N ASN A 5 -69.66 41.53 -18.76
CA ASN A 5 -70.58 42.42 -19.49
C ASN A 5 -72.06 42.18 -19.11
N ILE A 6 -72.34 41.22 -18.23
CA ILE A 6 -73.67 40.80 -17.80
C ILE A 6 -74.47 41.94 -17.10
N SER A 7 -73.80 42.96 -16.53
CA SER A 7 -74.47 44.04 -15.78
C SER A 7 -74.26 45.45 -16.36
N ARG A 8 -73.76 45.60 -17.60
CA ARG A 8 -73.36 46.90 -18.17
C ARG A 8 -74.49 47.94 -18.27
N ASN A 9 -75.74 47.48 -18.41
CA ASN A 9 -76.94 48.32 -18.50
C ASN A 9 -77.86 48.21 -17.27
N ILE A 10 -77.40 47.56 -16.19
CA ILE A 10 -78.20 47.40 -14.97
C ILE A 10 -77.74 48.47 -13.98
N PRO A 11 -78.61 49.41 -13.55
CA PRO A 11 -78.22 50.45 -12.60
C PRO A 11 -77.72 49.82 -11.29
N PHE A 12 -76.69 50.42 -10.70
CA PHE A 12 -76.12 49.96 -9.43
C PHE A 12 -77.18 49.93 -8.32
N LEU A 13 -77.02 49.07 -7.32
CA LEU A 13 -77.94 48.97 -6.17
C LEU A 13 -78.23 50.35 -5.54
N LYS A 14 -77.21 51.21 -5.47
CA LYS A 14 -77.34 52.60 -5.01
C LYS A 14 -78.31 53.42 -5.87
N GLN A 15 -78.16 53.34 -7.19
CA GLN A 15 -79.00 54.06 -8.15
C GLN A 15 -80.44 53.53 -8.15
N LYS A 16 -80.62 52.21 -8.10
CA LYS A 16 -81.94 51.58 -7.99
C LYS A 16 -82.69 52.03 -6.73
N PHE A 17 -82.01 52.05 -5.58
CA PHE A 17 -82.62 52.50 -4.33
C PHE A 17 -83.00 53.99 -4.36
N LEU A 18 -82.13 54.83 -4.91
CA LEU A 18 -82.39 56.27 -5.04
C LEU A 18 -83.58 56.54 -5.97
N ILE A 19 -83.71 55.80 -7.07
CA ILE A 19 -84.87 55.85 -7.97
C ILE A 19 -86.14 55.45 -7.23
N VAL A 20 -86.12 54.37 -6.44
CA VAL A 20 -87.29 53.94 -5.64
C VAL A 20 -87.69 55.01 -4.61
N CYS A 21 -86.72 55.59 -3.89
CA CYS A 21 -86.99 56.70 -2.96
C CYS A 21 -87.57 57.92 -3.67
N PHE A 22 -87.05 58.29 -4.84
CA PHE A 22 -87.53 59.43 -5.62
C PHE A 22 -88.96 59.20 -6.14
N ILE A 23 -89.22 58.01 -6.70
CA ILE A 23 -90.55 57.61 -7.15
C ILE A 23 -91.55 57.63 -5.98
N PHE A 24 -91.16 57.10 -4.82
CA PHE A 24 -92.01 57.09 -3.61
C PHE A 24 -92.35 58.51 -3.14
N VAL A 25 -91.35 59.40 -3.05
CA VAL A 25 -91.57 60.81 -2.68
C VAL A 25 -92.44 61.53 -3.73
N PHE A 26 -92.22 61.28 -5.02
CA PHE A 26 -93.02 61.86 -6.11
C PHE A 26 -94.50 61.47 -6.01
N PHE A 27 -94.81 60.18 -5.81
CA PHE A 27 -96.20 59.73 -5.67
C PHE A 27 -96.88 60.30 -4.42
N VAL A 28 -96.15 60.44 -3.30
CA VAL A 28 -96.71 61.06 -2.09
C VAL A 28 -96.96 62.56 -2.29
N LEU A 29 -96.05 63.28 -2.94
CA LEU A 29 -96.25 64.70 -3.27
C LEU A 29 -97.41 64.90 -4.24
N LEU A 30 -97.57 64.01 -5.22
CA LEU A 30 -98.69 64.02 -6.15
C LEU A 30 -100.02 63.78 -5.44
N ALA A 31 -100.09 62.78 -4.55
CA ALA A 31 -101.28 62.50 -3.74
C ALA A 31 -101.66 63.70 -2.84
N VAL A 32 -100.66 64.35 -2.24
CA VAL A 32 -100.85 65.55 -1.42
C VAL A 32 -101.30 66.76 -2.24
N ALA A 33 -100.79 66.94 -3.46
CA ALA A 33 -101.22 67.99 -4.36
C ALA A 33 -102.70 67.82 -4.79
N ILE A 34 -103.13 66.58 -5.05
CA ILE A 34 -104.53 66.24 -5.33
C ILE A 34 -105.41 66.54 -4.12
N GLN A 35 -104.97 66.14 -2.91
CA GLN A 35 -105.71 66.41 -1.66
C GLN A 35 -105.87 67.91 -1.38
N LEU A 36 -104.82 68.72 -1.64
CA LEU A 36 -104.84 70.18 -1.51
C LEU A 36 -105.82 70.84 -2.48
N PHE A 37 -105.96 70.29 -3.69
CA PHE A 37 -106.88 70.79 -4.70
C PHE A 37 -108.34 70.51 -4.34
N ASP A 38 -108.64 69.31 -3.83
CA ASP A 38 -110.03 68.88 -3.59
C ASP A 38 -110.61 69.32 -2.24
N HIS A 39 -109.82 69.39 -1.16
CA HIS A 39 -110.32 69.55 0.21
C HIS A 39 -109.78 70.78 0.97
N GLY A 40 -108.93 71.60 0.33
CA GLY A 40 -108.36 72.80 0.94
C GLY A 40 -107.28 72.52 2.00
N PHE A 41 -106.94 73.54 2.80
CA PHE A 41 -105.78 73.52 3.68
C PHE A 41 -106.04 72.74 4.99
N SER A 42 -105.19 71.74 5.29
CA SER A 42 -105.20 71.01 6.56
C SER A 42 -103.78 70.75 7.08
N LEU A 43 -103.62 70.65 8.40
CA LEU A 43 -102.32 70.41 9.06
C LEU A 43 -101.65 69.10 8.57
N HIS A 44 -102.46 68.06 8.33
CA HIS A 44 -101.97 66.76 7.87
C HIS A 44 -101.38 66.81 6.45
N THR A 45 -101.86 67.74 5.62
CA THR A 45 -101.41 67.91 4.23
C THR A 45 -99.96 68.39 4.15
N PHE A 46 -99.43 69.04 5.19
CA PHE A 46 -98.01 69.44 5.26
C PHE A 46 -97.13 68.44 6.03
N LEU A 47 -97.68 67.77 7.05
CA LEU A 47 -96.96 66.79 7.86
C LEU A 47 -96.55 65.54 7.08
N ILE A 48 -97.42 65.02 6.21
CA ILE A 48 -97.17 63.77 5.46
C ILE A 48 -95.97 63.89 4.49
N PRO A 49 -95.86 64.93 3.63
CA PRO A 49 -94.66 65.14 2.81
C PRO A 49 -93.39 65.27 3.65
N LEU A 50 -93.44 66.00 4.75
CA LEU A 50 -92.26 66.27 5.57
C LEU A 50 -91.74 65.00 6.26
N ILE A 51 -92.66 64.15 6.77
CA ILE A 51 -92.33 62.84 7.31
C ILE A 51 -91.81 61.90 6.20
N THR A 52 -92.40 61.94 5.01
CA THR A 52 -91.99 61.09 3.87
C THR A 52 -90.62 61.46 3.34
N ILE A 53 -90.33 62.76 3.20
CA ILE A 53 -89.00 63.27 2.83
C ILE A 53 -87.99 62.92 3.93
N GLY A 54 -88.37 63.08 5.20
CA GLY A 54 -87.54 62.67 6.35
C GLY A 54 -87.23 61.17 6.35
N PHE A 55 -88.22 60.33 6.07
CA PHE A 55 -88.05 58.88 5.96
C PHE A 55 -87.20 58.49 4.74
N ALA A 56 -87.44 59.09 3.57
CA ALA A 56 -86.65 58.84 2.37
C ALA A 56 -85.18 59.27 2.55
N TYR A 57 -84.94 60.40 3.25
CA TYR A 57 -83.61 60.84 3.62
C TYR A 57 -82.94 59.86 4.59
N TYR A 58 -83.64 59.44 5.65
CA TYR A 58 -83.17 58.44 6.60
C TYR A 58 -82.84 57.10 5.92
N ALA A 59 -83.74 56.62 5.06
CA ALA A 59 -83.58 55.38 4.31
C ALA A 59 -82.40 55.47 3.33
N ASN A 60 -82.22 56.60 2.62
CA ASN A 60 -81.08 56.83 1.74
C ASN A 60 -79.75 56.93 2.50
N PHE A 61 -79.74 57.60 3.66
CA PHE A 61 -78.56 57.68 4.51
C PHE A 61 -78.13 56.31 5.02
N HIS A 62 -79.06 55.52 5.56
CA HIS A 62 -78.80 54.18 6.06
C HIS A 62 -78.35 53.24 4.94
N ASN A 63 -79.05 53.22 3.80
CA ASN A 63 -78.71 52.36 2.67
C ASN A 63 -77.37 52.73 2.01
N ASN A 64 -77.04 54.03 1.89
CA ASN A 64 -75.73 54.45 1.37
C ASN A 64 -74.58 54.00 2.27
N ARG A 65 -74.78 54.01 3.59
CA ARG A 65 -73.77 53.52 4.54
C ARG A 65 -73.55 52.01 4.39
N THR A 66 -74.63 51.26 4.22
CA THR A 66 -74.59 49.81 3.98
C THR A 66 -73.93 49.46 2.64
N LEU A 67 -74.27 50.17 1.57
CA LEU A 67 -73.66 49.97 0.24
C LEU A 67 -72.19 50.37 0.18
N ALA A 68 -71.77 51.37 0.97
CA ALA A 68 -70.35 51.71 1.08
C ALA A 68 -69.51 50.57 1.65
N VAL A 69 -70.06 49.74 2.55
CA VAL A 69 -69.37 48.55 3.06
C VAL A 69 -69.22 47.50 1.96
N VAL A 70 -70.22 47.34 1.09
CA VAL A 70 -70.13 46.45 -0.08
C VAL A 70 -69.04 46.91 -1.05
N ASP A 71 -68.92 48.22 -1.29
CA ASP A 71 -67.81 48.75 -2.09
C ASP A 71 -66.45 48.48 -1.42
N LYS A 72 -66.33 48.67 -0.10
CA LYS A 72 -65.12 48.30 0.64
C LYS A 72 -64.79 46.80 0.51
N ILE A 73 -65.78 45.90 0.65
CA ILE A 73 -65.59 44.45 0.46
C ILE A 73 -65.03 44.17 -0.93
N LYS A 74 -65.62 44.76 -1.97
CA LYS A 74 -65.16 44.62 -3.36
C LYS A 74 -63.71 45.11 -3.53
N ASP A 75 -63.37 46.26 -2.96
CA ASP A 75 -62.03 46.83 -3.06
C ASP A 75 -60.99 45.98 -2.32
N THR A 76 -61.31 45.49 -1.12
CA THR A 76 -60.46 44.55 -0.36
C THR A 76 -60.25 43.23 -1.11
N LEU A 77 -61.29 42.66 -1.72
CA LEU A 77 -61.16 41.45 -2.54
C LEU A 77 -60.31 41.69 -3.79
N ASN A 78 -60.38 42.88 -4.40
CA ASN A 78 -59.50 43.25 -5.51
C ASN A 78 -58.04 43.36 -5.06
N ALA A 79 -57.76 43.95 -3.89
CA ALA A 79 -56.42 44.02 -3.31
C ALA A 79 -55.86 42.62 -3.01
N ALA A 80 -56.66 41.76 -2.38
CA ALA A 80 -56.29 40.37 -2.12
C ALA A 80 -56.00 39.59 -3.41
N ARG A 81 -56.77 39.83 -4.48
CA ARG A 81 -56.52 39.23 -5.80
C ARG A 81 -55.18 39.68 -6.40
N GLU A 82 -54.73 40.89 -6.08
CA GLU A 82 -53.43 41.43 -6.50
C GLU A 82 -52.27 40.97 -5.58
N GLY A 83 -52.56 40.16 -4.56
CA GLY A 83 -51.58 39.60 -3.63
C GLY A 83 -51.50 40.32 -2.29
N ASP A 84 -52.22 41.43 -2.11
CA ASP A 84 -52.31 42.13 -0.82
C ASP A 84 -53.38 41.49 0.07
N THR A 85 -52.95 40.48 0.83
CA THR A 85 -53.78 39.79 1.81
C THR A 85 -53.87 40.52 3.15
N GLN A 86 -53.25 41.71 3.30
CA GLN A 86 -53.26 42.50 4.54
C GLN A 86 -54.39 43.54 4.59
N ALA A 87 -55.03 43.82 3.46
CA ALA A 87 -56.18 44.71 3.41
C ALA A 87 -57.34 44.19 4.28
N ARG A 88 -58.01 45.07 5.04
CA ARG A 88 -59.11 44.72 5.94
C ARG A 88 -60.31 45.64 5.77
N ILE A 89 -61.50 45.08 5.90
CA ILE A 89 -62.77 45.83 5.85
C ILE A 89 -63.08 46.34 7.26
N THR A 90 -63.07 47.66 7.43
CA THR A 90 -63.31 48.36 8.70
C THR A 90 -64.63 49.14 8.69
N ASP A 91 -65.08 49.59 9.87
CA ASP A 91 -66.33 50.35 10.10
C ASP A 91 -67.65 49.57 9.87
N THR A 92 -67.68 48.29 10.24
CA THR A 92 -68.81 47.38 10.01
C THR A 92 -69.85 47.36 11.13
N ARG A 93 -69.68 48.16 12.20
CA ARG A 93 -70.56 48.16 13.37
C ARG A 93 -71.98 48.64 13.02
N GLY A 94 -72.98 47.82 13.32
CA GLY A 94 -74.39 48.12 13.07
C GLY A 94 -74.85 47.89 11.62
N MET A 95 -74.08 47.14 10.82
CA MET A 95 -74.36 46.87 9.40
C MET A 95 -75.11 45.54 9.14
N GLY A 96 -75.62 44.90 10.20
CA GLY A 96 -76.37 43.64 10.09
C GLY A 96 -75.58 42.53 9.37
N GLU A 97 -76.25 41.88 8.43
CA GLU A 97 -75.75 40.75 7.63
C GLU A 97 -74.55 41.14 6.76
N ILE A 98 -74.51 42.37 6.23
CA ILE A 98 -73.38 42.86 5.43
C ILE A 98 -72.14 43.03 6.31
N GLY A 99 -72.33 43.42 7.57
CA GLY A 99 -71.26 43.40 8.56
C GLY A 99 -70.71 41.99 8.77
N GLN A 100 -71.57 40.97 8.89
CA GLN A 100 -71.15 39.57 9.05
C GLN A 100 -70.34 39.08 7.83
N VAL A 101 -70.76 39.44 6.61
CA VAL A 101 -70.01 39.11 5.39
C VAL A 101 -68.62 39.78 5.41
N ALA A 102 -68.54 41.06 5.80
CA ALA A 102 -67.25 41.75 5.91
C ALA A 102 -66.30 41.09 6.91
N TRP A 103 -66.83 40.64 8.06
CA TRP A 103 -66.05 39.88 9.05
C TRP A 103 -65.58 38.53 8.50
N ALA A 104 -66.47 37.76 7.86
CA ALA A 104 -66.10 36.48 7.25
C ALA A 104 -65.01 36.62 6.17
N VAL A 105 -65.02 37.72 5.40
CA VAL A 105 -63.96 38.02 4.43
C VAL A 105 -62.65 38.35 5.14
N ASN A 106 -62.66 39.16 6.20
CA ASN A 106 -61.45 39.45 6.98
C ASN A 106 -60.86 38.17 7.60
N ASP A 107 -61.69 37.31 8.21
CA ASP A 107 -61.24 36.05 8.81
C ASP A 107 -60.59 35.12 7.77
N LEU A 108 -61.17 35.05 6.56
CA LEU A 108 -60.57 34.29 5.46
C LEU A 108 -59.21 34.87 5.05
N LEU A 109 -59.08 36.19 4.96
CA LEU A 109 -57.82 36.85 4.63
C LEU A 109 -56.76 36.63 5.72
N ASP A 110 -57.14 36.62 7.00
CA ASP A 110 -56.23 36.30 8.11
C ASP A 110 -55.66 34.88 7.95
N ILE A 111 -56.50 33.88 7.65
CA ILE A 111 -56.06 32.49 7.44
C ILE A 111 -55.12 32.38 6.23
N VAL A 112 -55.47 33.02 5.12
CA VAL A 112 -54.65 33.02 3.90
C VAL A 112 -53.30 33.69 4.15
N GLU A 113 -53.30 34.86 4.80
CA GLU A 113 -52.09 35.60 5.13
C GLU A 113 -51.14 34.79 6.02
N VAL A 114 -51.67 34.21 7.12
CA VAL A 114 -50.88 33.37 8.03
C VAL A 114 -50.29 32.17 7.29
N THR A 115 -51.09 31.48 6.49
CA THR A 115 -50.63 30.32 5.71
C THR A 115 -49.49 30.70 4.77
N ILE A 116 -49.62 31.80 4.03
CA ILE A 116 -48.58 32.29 3.10
C ILE A 116 -47.31 32.66 3.87
N LYS A 117 -47.43 33.36 5.00
CA LYS A 117 -46.28 33.75 5.84
C LYS A 117 -45.55 32.54 6.42
N GLU A 118 -46.28 31.55 6.94
CA GLU A 118 -45.71 30.31 7.48
C GLU A 118 -45.01 29.49 6.40
N LEU A 119 -45.63 29.36 5.22
CA LEU A 119 -45.06 28.66 4.08
C LEU A 119 -43.75 29.34 3.62
N SER A 120 -43.80 30.66 3.39
CA SER A 120 -42.65 31.44 2.94
C SER A 120 -41.49 31.40 3.95
N SER A 121 -41.79 31.62 5.24
CA SER A 121 -40.77 31.60 6.29
C SER A 121 -40.11 30.23 6.43
N SER A 122 -40.89 29.15 6.41
CA SER A 122 -40.35 27.79 6.57
C SER A 122 -39.47 27.39 5.38
N PHE A 123 -39.91 27.66 4.14
CA PHE A 123 -39.10 27.38 2.95
C PHE A 123 -37.85 28.26 2.84
N GLN A 124 -37.93 29.54 3.21
CA GLN A 124 -36.77 30.43 3.20
C GLN A 124 -35.67 29.91 4.14
N ARG A 125 -36.04 29.45 5.35
CA ARG A 125 -35.07 28.87 6.30
C ARG A 125 -34.56 27.52 5.82
N ALA A 126 -35.42 26.65 5.30
CA ALA A 126 -34.98 25.37 4.70
C ALA A 126 -34.00 25.58 3.53
N SER A 127 -34.20 26.62 2.71
CA SER A 127 -33.27 27.00 1.63
C SER A 127 -31.90 27.44 2.15
N ASN A 128 -31.84 28.00 3.36
CA ASN A 128 -30.61 28.35 4.05
C ASN A 128 -30.02 27.17 4.86
N HIS A 129 -30.49 25.94 4.62
CA HIS A 129 -30.09 24.72 5.33
C HIS A 129 -30.48 24.71 6.83
N GLU A 130 -31.44 25.56 7.22
CA GLU A 130 -31.98 25.65 8.57
C GLU A 130 -33.33 24.91 8.64
N PHE A 131 -33.29 23.58 8.76
CA PHE A 131 -34.49 22.73 8.68
C PHE A 131 -35.35 22.68 9.94
N PHE A 132 -34.89 23.29 11.04
CA PHE A 132 -35.59 23.26 12.34
C PHE A 132 -36.87 24.08 12.37
N ARG A 133 -37.03 25.08 11.48
CA ARG A 133 -38.27 25.86 11.37
C ARG A 133 -39.27 25.12 10.48
N LYS A 134 -40.25 24.50 11.13
CA LYS A 134 -41.41 23.88 10.49
C LYS A 134 -42.60 24.85 10.48
N GLY A 135 -43.52 24.71 9.54
CA GLY A 135 -44.75 25.50 9.50
C GLY A 135 -45.70 25.13 10.62
N PHE A 136 -46.35 26.12 11.22
CA PHE A 136 -47.35 25.89 12.28
C PHE A 136 -48.65 25.32 11.71
N GLU A 137 -48.99 24.09 12.09
CA GLU A 137 -50.26 23.44 11.71
C GLU A 137 -51.41 23.79 12.66
N GLN A 138 -51.09 24.09 13.92
CA GLN A 138 -52.06 24.27 14.99
C GLN A 138 -52.75 25.64 14.87
N GLY A 139 -54.08 25.65 14.82
CA GLY A 139 -54.88 26.87 14.64
C GLY A 139 -55.28 27.16 13.18
N LEU A 140 -54.79 26.40 12.20
CA LEU A 140 -55.24 26.50 10.82
C LEU A 140 -56.48 25.62 10.55
N PRO A 141 -57.44 26.07 9.73
CA PRO A 141 -58.61 25.26 9.39
C PRO A 141 -58.26 24.13 8.40
N ALA A 142 -58.78 22.92 8.65
CA ALA A 142 -58.88 21.78 7.72
C ALA A 142 -57.77 21.70 6.64
N GLU A 143 -58.06 22.14 5.41
CA GLU A 143 -57.16 22.03 4.25
C GLU A 143 -55.86 22.86 4.39
N PHE A 144 -55.92 24.01 5.09
CA PHE A 144 -54.74 24.83 5.35
C PHE A 144 -53.77 24.12 6.32
N ALA A 145 -54.32 23.47 7.36
CA ALA A 145 -53.52 22.64 8.27
C ALA A 145 -52.91 21.43 7.54
N ALA A 146 -53.69 20.73 6.72
CA ALA A 146 -53.21 19.61 5.92
C ALA A 146 -52.08 20.03 4.95
N SER A 147 -52.18 21.24 4.38
CA SER A 147 -51.13 21.81 3.53
C SER A 147 -49.84 22.05 4.32
N MET A 148 -49.92 22.57 5.55
CA MET A 148 -48.75 22.73 6.42
C MET A 148 -48.10 21.40 6.80
N VAL A 149 -48.88 20.34 7.04
CA VAL A 149 -48.33 18.99 7.26
C VAL A 149 -47.51 18.52 6.05
N ASN A 150 -48.00 18.75 4.82
CA ASN A 150 -47.26 18.39 3.61
C ASN A 150 -46.00 19.24 3.41
N VAL A 151 -46.03 20.54 3.75
CA VAL A 151 -44.84 21.40 3.78
C VAL A 151 -43.81 20.84 4.77
N ASN A 152 -44.22 20.45 5.97
CA ASN A 152 -43.33 19.87 6.97
C ASN A 152 -42.71 18.54 6.50
N LYS A 153 -43.48 17.68 5.81
CA LYS A 153 -42.95 16.47 5.16
C LYS A 153 -41.90 16.80 4.09
N ALA A 154 -42.14 17.82 3.26
CA ALA A 154 -41.18 18.26 2.25
C ALA A 154 -39.88 18.77 2.88
N ILE A 155 -39.97 19.60 3.92
CA ILE A 155 -38.79 20.10 4.66
C ILE A 155 -38.01 18.95 5.29
N ASN A 156 -38.69 17.95 5.87
CA ASN A 156 -38.02 16.74 6.40
C ASN A 156 -37.31 15.93 5.30
N ALA A 157 -37.93 15.80 4.12
CA ALA A 157 -37.31 15.14 2.98
C ALA A 157 -36.07 15.91 2.49
N MET A 158 -36.14 17.25 2.45
CA MET A 158 -34.99 18.11 2.12
C MET A 158 -33.86 17.97 3.14
N GLU A 159 -34.18 17.93 4.44
CA GLU A 159 -33.23 17.72 5.53
C GLU A 159 -32.50 16.37 5.38
N ASN A 160 -33.27 15.30 5.14
CA ASN A 160 -32.72 13.97 4.93
C ASN A 160 -31.83 13.91 3.67
N ALA A 161 -32.27 14.52 2.56
CA ALA A 161 -31.49 14.59 1.33
C ALA A 161 -30.19 15.40 1.50
N TYR A 162 -30.25 16.51 2.24
CA TYR A 162 -29.08 17.32 2.57
C TYR A 162 -28.08 16.56 3.44
N ASN A 163 -28.56 15.91 4.50
CA ASN A 163 -27.71 15.10 5.38
C ASN A 163 -27.08 13.91 4.62
N PHE A 164 -27.85 13.22 3.79
CA PHE A 164 -27.36 12.15 2.92
C PHE A 164 -26.29 12.64 1.94
N SER A 165 -26.53 13.77 1.26
CA SER A 165 -25.55 14.38 0.37
C SER A 165 -24.25 14.76 1.08
N ARG A 166 -24.34 15.33 2.29
CA ARG A 166 -23.15 15.66 3.11
C ARG A 166 -22.36 14.41 3.53
N GLN A 167 -23.05 13.36 3.95
CA GLN A 167 -22.42 12.08 4.31
C GLN A 167 -21.73 11.45 3.10
N ASN A 168 -22.40 11.40 1.95
CA ASN A 168 -21.82 10.88 0.72
C ASN A 168 -20.61 11.69 0.25
N ARG A 169 -20.66 13.02 0.35
CA ARG A 169 -19.51 13.86 0.04
C ARG A 169 -18.32 13.54 0.95
N LEU A 170 -18.52 13.45 2.25
CA LEU A 170 -17.46 13.06 3.18
C LEU A 170 -16.88 11.68 2.83
N MET A 171 -17.74 10.70 2.56
CA MET A 171 -17.33 9.35 2.18
C MET A 171 -16.53 9.34 0.89
N SER A 172 -16.98 10.07 -0.14
CA SER A 172 -16.30 10.19 -1.44
C SER A 172 -14.93 10.86 -1.31
N GLU A 173 -14.83 11.97 -0.57
CA GLU A 173 -13.54 12.67 -0.34
C GLU A 173 -12.55 11.78 0.44
N LEU A 174 -13.02 11.10 1.50
CA LEU A 174 -12.19 10.15 2.25
C LEU A 174 -11.77 8.95 1.38
N HIS A 175 -12.66 8.46 0.52
CA HIS A 175 -12.36 7.38 -0.42
C HIS A 175 -11.27 7.80 -1.41
N HIS A 176 -11.40 8.97 -2.05
CA HIS A 176 -10.38 9.47 -2.97
C HIS A 176 -9.01 9.67 -2.30
N LEU A 177 -8.98 10.22 -1.08
CA LEU A 177 -7.74 10.36 -0.31
C LEU A 177 -7.12 8.99 0.01
N ASN A 178 -7.93 8.04 0.48
CA ASN A 178 -7.46 6.71 0.82
C ASN A 178 -6.91 5.97 -0.41
N THR A 179 -7.70 5.89 -1.49
CA THR A 179 -7.35 5.14 -2.70
C THR A 179 -6.10 5.71 -3.37
N GLY A 180 -6.00 7.04 -3.52
CA GLY A 180 -4.84 7.68 -4.13
C GLY A 180 -3.54 7.49 -3.31
N LYS A 181 -3.59 7.66 -1.99
CA LYS A 181 -2.42 7.48 -1.11
C LYS A 181 -2.05 6.00 -0.96
N LEU A 182 -3.03 5.11 -0.90
CA LEU A 182 -2.82 3.67 -0.81
C LEU A 182 -2.08 3.15 -2.03
N ILE A 183 -2.53 3.46 -3.25
CA ILE A 183 -1.85 3.02 -4.48
C ILE A 183 -0.42 3.55 -4.53
N PHE A 184 -0.20 4.81 -4.16
CA PHE A 184 1.15 5.38 -4.09
C PHE A 184 2.06 4.59 -3.13
N ASN A 185 1.58 4.30 -1.93
CA ASN A 185 2.34 3.51 -0.95
C ASN A 185 2.60 2.08 -1.44
N LEU A 186 1.60 1.43 -2.05
CA LEU A 186 1.74 0.08 -2.60
C LEU A 186 2.76 0.04 -3.76
N LYS A 187 2.77 1.05 -4.64
CA LYS A 187 3.78 1.18 -5.71
C LYS A 187 5.19 1.39 -5.14
N ASN A 188 5.34 2.14 -4.05
CA ASN A 188 6.64 2.27 -3.38
C ASN A 188 7.10 0.94 -2.79
N SER A 189 6.23 0.21 -2.08
CA SER A 189 6.55 -1.14 -1.57
C SER A 189 6.85 -2.14 -2.69
N GLN A 190 6.18 -2.03 -3.84
CA GLN A 190 6.48 -2.82 -5.04
C GLN A 190 7.91 -2.54 -5.56
N LYS A 191 8.32 -1.26 -5.57
CA LYS A 191 9.66 -0.85 -5.97
C LYS A 191 10.71 -1.38 -4.99
N GLU A 192 10.48 -1.22 -3.69
CA GLU A 192 11.37 -1.73 -2.63
C GLU A 192 11.58 -3.24 -2.72
N LEU A 193 10.52 -4.02 -2.99
CA LEU A 193 10.64 -5.47 -3.17
C LEU A 193 11.41 -5.85 -4.44
N THR A 194 11.36 -5.02 -5.48
CA THR A 194 12.15 -5.24 -6.71
C THR A 194 13.63 -4.96 -6.43
N GLU A 195 13.94 -3.84 -5.78
CA GLU A 195 15.32 -3.50 -5.36
C GLU A 195 15.89 -4.54 -4.39
N LEU A 196 15.05 -5.08 -3.50
CA LEU A 196 15.43 -6.16 -2.60
C LEU A 196 15.76 -7.44 -3.38
N SER A 197 15.02 -7.76 -4.44
CA SER A 197 15.30 -8.92 -5.28
C SER A 197 16.66 -8.80 -5.98
N ASP A 198 17.00 -7.60 -6.47
CA ASP A 198 18.30 -7.34 -7.10
C ASP A 198 19.44 -7.53 -6.08
N CYS A 199 19.28 -7.01 -4.86
CA CYS A 199 20.26 -7.22 -3.79
C CYS A 199 20.42 -8.70 -3.40
N MET A 200 19.35 -9.50 -3.45
CA MET A 200 19.46 -10.95 -3.20
C MET A 200 20.26 -11.66 -4.31
N GLU A 201 20.19 -11.19 -5.55
CA GLU A 201 20.96 -11.73 -6.67
C GLU A 201 22.46 -11.46 -6.48
N ASP A 202 22.83 -10.27 -6.01
CA ASP A 202 24.22 -9.94 -5.63
C ASP A 202 24.75 -10.86 -4.52
N VAL A 203 23.94 -11.12 -3.48
CA VAL A 203 24.32 -12.02 -2.39
C VAL A 203 24.47 -13.47 -2.88
N LEU A 204 23.59 -13.90 -3.79
CA LEU A 204 23.70 -15.22 -4.43
C LEU A 204 24.98 -15.35 -5.25
N GLU A 205 25.38 -14.32 -5.99
CA GLU A 205 26.64 -14.29 -6.74
C GLU A 205 27.84 -14.42 -5.77
N ILE A 206 27.89 -13.59 -4.73
CA ILE A 206 28.94 -13.61 -3.71
C ILE A 206 29.04 -14.99 -3.04
N ALA A 207 27.90 -15.59 -2.67
CA ALA A 207 27.87 -16.89 -2.03
C ALA A 207 28.33 -18.02 -2.97
N ASN A 208 27.98 -17.96 -4.26
CA ASN A 208 28.48 -18.91 -5.26
C ASN A 208 30.00 -18.79 -5.45
N THR A 209 30.52 -17.56 -5.63
CA THR A 209 31.97 -17.33 -5.74
C THR A 209 32.71 -17.77 -4.48
N SER A 210 32.12 -17.55 -3.30
CA SER A 210 32.69 -18.00 -2.02
C SER A 210 32.77 -19.53 -1.95
N ARG A 211 31.71 -20.23 -2.36
CA ARG A 211 31.68 -21.69 -2.42
C ARG A 211 32.72 -22.24 -3.40
N GLU A 212 32.83 -21.67 -4.59
CA GLU A 212 33.86 -22.04 -5.58
C GLU A 212 35.28 -21.79 -5.06
N GLY A 213 35.50 -20.65 -4.40
CA GLY A 213 36.77 -20.32 -3.74
C GLY A 213 37.13 -21.31 -2.62
N ALA A 214 36.14 -21.76 -1.84
CA ALA A 214 36.29 -22.80 -0.83
C ALA A 214 36.75 -24.12 -1.46
N GLN A 215 36.05 -24.57 -2.51
CA GLN A 215 36.35 -25.84 -3.22
C GLN A 215 37.73 -25.83 -3.86
N LYS A 216 38.13 -24.70 -4.46
CA LYS A 216 39.47 -24.52 -4.99
C LYS A 216 40.53 -24.60 -3.88
N SER A 217 40.27 -23.96 -2.74
CA SER A 217 41.16 -24.01 -1.59
C SER A 217 41.30 -25.41 -1.00
N GLN A 218 40.20 -26.18 -0.92
CA GLN A 218 40.24 -27.60 -0.53
C GLN A 218 41.17 -28.42 -1.44
N THR A 219 41.10 -28.19 -2.75
CA THR A 219 41.98 -28.87 -3.72
C THR A 219 43.46 -28.50 -3.49
N THR A 220 43.75 -27.23 -3.22
CA THR A 220 45.10 -26.77 -2.89
C THR A 220 45.61 -27.38 -1.59
N VAL A 221 44.78 -27.44 -0.53
CA VAL A 221 45.13 -28.04 0.76
C VAL A 221 45.38 -29.54 0.64
N ALA A 222 44.59 -30.26 -0.15
CA ALA A 222 44.84 -31.67 -0.47
C ALA A 222 46.19 -31.87 -1.18
N GLY A 223 46.56 -30.94 -2.08
CA GLY A 223 47.89 -30.91 -2.70
C GLY A 223 49.03 -30.72 -1.69
N LEU A 224 48.87 -29.76 -0.78
CA LEU A 224 49.85 -29.50 0.29
C LEU A 224 50.07 -30.72 1.19
N LYS A 225 48.98 -31.41 1.55
CA LYS A 225 49.06 -32.67 2.33
C LYS A 225 49.96 -33.70 1.64
N ASN A 226 49.79 -33.91 0.34
CA ASN A 226 50.62 -34.85 -0.42
C ASN A 226 52.08 -34.41 -0.49
N SER A 227 52.35 -33.10 -0.62
CA SER A 227 53.72 -32.57 -0.60
C SER A 227 54.41 -32.78 0.76
N LEU A 228 53.67 -32.67 1.87
CA LEU A 228 54.23 -32.93 3.21
C LEU A 228 54.59 -34.40 3.42
N VAL A 229 53.80 -35.32 2.86
CA VAL A 229 54.14 -36.75 2.85
C VAL A 229 55.45 -36.97 2.09
N ASP A 230 55.62 -36.39 0.89
CA ASP A 230 56.87 -36.48 0.13
C ASP A 230 58.07 -35.89 0.88
N VAL A 231 57.87 -34.76 1.58
CA VAL A 231 58.93 -34.16 2.42
C VAL A 231 59.34 -35.10 3.55
N ASN A 232 58.39 -35.71 4.26
CA ASN A 232 58.70 -36.64 5.35
C ASN A 232 59.41 -37.91 4.84
N ASP A 233 59.00 -38.44 3.70
CA ASP A 233 59.66 -39.61 3.09
C ASP A 233 61.11 -39.29 2.67
N ARG A 234 61.34 -38.09 2.12
CA ARG A 234 62.69 -37.61 1.80
C ARG A 234 63.54 -37.39 3.05
N MET A 235 62.98 -36.82 4.12
CA MET A 235 63.71 -36.62 5.38
C MET A 235 64.11 -37.96 6.01
N THR A 236 63.22 -38.95 5.98
CA THR A 236 63.54 -40.33 6.43
C THR A 236 64.70 -40.92 5.62
N SER A 237 64.72 -40.68 4.30
CA SER A 237 65.81 -41.13 3.42
C SER A 237 67.14 -40.42 3.72
N VAL A 238 67.11 -39.10 3.97
CA VAL A 238 68.29 -38.32 4.37
C VAL A 238 68.84 -38.79 5.72
N GLU A 239 67.96 -39.05 6.69
CA GLU A 239 68.36 -39.59 7.99
C GLU A 239 69.06 -40.94 7.85
N SER A 240 68.51 -41.84 7.02
CA SER A 240 69.12 -43.15 6.76
C SER A 240 70.50 -43.02 6.09
N ALA A 241 70.65 -42.11 5.12
CA ALA A 241 71.93 -41.88 4.46
C ALA A 241 72.97 -41.26 5.41
N ALA A 242 72.55 -40.32 6.26
CA ALA A 242 73.38 -39.71 7.29
C ALA A 242 73.90 -40.74 8.29
N ARG A 243 73.02 -41.63 8.79
CA ARG A 243 73.41 -42.73 9.69
C ARG A 243 74.43 -43.66 9.02
N HIS A 244 74.21 -44.03 7.76
CA HIS A 244 75.13 -44.89 7.02
C HIS A 244 76.52 -44.23 6.84
N LEU A 245 76.57 -42.93 6.53
CA LEU A 245 77.83 -42.18 6.49
C LEU A 245 78.51 -42.10 7.86
N GLY A 246 77.72 -42.00 8.94
CA GLY A 246 78.21 -42.06 10.31
C GLY A 246 78.92 -43.37 10.62
N ASP A 247 78.28 -44.49 10.27
CA ASP A 247 78.84 -45.83 10.43
C ASP A 247 80.14 -46.02 9.62
N GLU A 248 80.17 -45.59 8.36
CA GLU A 248 81.39 -45.63 7.54
C GLU A 248 82.50 -44.74 8.09
N SER A 249 82.16 -43.57 8.65
CA SER A 249 83.14 -42.69 9.28
C SER A 249 83.80 -43.34 10.51
N VAL A 250 83.04 -44.13 11.28
CA VAL A 250 83.59 -44.93 12.40
C VAL A 250 84.56 -45.98 11.88
N ARG A 251 84.20 -46.74 10.84
CA ARG A 251 85.07 -47.76 10.23
C ARG A 251 86.37 -47.17 9.67
N ILE A 252 86.30 -45.98 9.07
CA ILE A 252 87.49 -45.27 8.58
C ILE A 252 88.36 -44.83 9.77
N SER A 253 87.77 -44.30 10.84
CA SER A 253 88.51 -43.90 12.05
C SER A 253 89.28 -45.08 12.67
N GLU A 254 88.65 -46.25 12.75
CA GLU A 254 89.31 -47.50 13.20
C GLU A 254 90.47 -47.90 12.28
N THR A 255 90.29 -47.81 10.97
CA THR A 255 91.35 -48.12 9.99
C THR A 255 92.53 -47.15 10.12
N ILE A 256 92.25 -45.86 10.27
CA ILE A 256 93.29 -44.83 10.45
C ILE A 256 94.08 -45.08 11.74
N LYS A 257 93.41 -45.47 12.83
CA LYS A 257 94.07 -45.86 14.08
C LYS A 257 95.06 -47.00 13.86
N ILE A 258 94.68 -48.04 13.13
CA ILE A 258 95.56 -49.17 12.78
C ILE A 258 96.76 -48.68 11.96
N ILE A 259 96.57 -47.80 10.98
CA ILE A 259 97.67 -47.26 10.17
C ILE A 259 98.62 -46.41 11.03
N THR A 260 98.10 -45.62 11.96
CA THR A 260 98.92 -44.86 12.90
C THR A 260 99.75 -45.80 13.79
N GLU A 261 99.15 -46.87 14.31
CA GLU A 261 99.85 -47.91 15.08
C GLU A 261 100.94 -48.60 14.25
N ILE A 262 100.68 -48.91 12.98
CA ILE A 262 101.67 -49.48 12.05
C ILE A 262 102.81 -48.48 11.79
N ALA A 263 102.50 -47.21 11.54
CA ALA A 263 103.50 -46.17 11.30
C ALA A 263 104.40 -45.99 12.53
N GLU A 264 103.84 -46.03 13.74
CA GLU A 264 104.59 -45.97 14.99
C GLU A 264 105.50 -47.20 15.18
N GLN A 265 105.03 -48.40 14.84
CA GLN A 265 105.86 -49.62 14.81
C GLN A 265 107.00 -49.52 13.80
N ILE A 266 106.73 -49.04 12.57
CA ILE A 266 107.75 -48.86 11.54
C ILE A 266 108.79 -47.83 12.00
N ASN A 267 108.35 -46.73 12.63
CA ASN A 267 109.25 -45.71 13.17
C ASN A 267 110.19 -46.29 14.24
N LEU A 268 109.66 -47.14 15.15
CA LEU A 268 110.46 -47.83 16.16
C LEU A 268 111.43 -48.87 15.55
N LEU A 269 110.98 -49.62 14.55
CA LEU A 269 111.83 -50.56 13.81
C LEU A 269 112.97 -49.84 13.07
N ALA A 270 112.65 -48.73 12.41
CA ALA A 270 113.62 -47.89 11.71
C ALA A 270 114.62 -47.26 12.68
N LEU A 271 114.17 -46.78 13.85
CA LEU A 271 115.04 -46.27 14.90
C LEU A 271 116.04 -47.34 15.38
N ASN A 272 115.55 -48.56 15.66
CA ASN A 272 116.41 -49.68 16.05
C ASN A 272 117.42 -50.04 14.94
N ALA A 273 116.99 -50.00 13.68
CA ALA A 273 117.87 -50.22 12.53
C ALA A 273 118.92 -49.12 12.35
N SER A 274 118.57 -47.84 12.52
CA SER A 274 119.53 -46.71 12.49
C SER A 274 120.56 -46.83 13.62
N ILE A 275 120.14 -47.26 14.82
CA ILE A 275 121.04 -47.51 15.96
C ILE A 275 122.04 -48.62 15.62
N GLU A 276 121.57 -49.76 15.09
CA GLU A 276 122.44 -50.89 14.76
C GLU A 276 123.36 -50.60 13.56
N ALA A 277 122.88 -49.82 12.58
CA ALA A 277 123.68 -49.34 11.46
C ALA A 277 124.80 -48.38 11.91
N ALA A 278 124.52 -47.49 12.88
CA ALA A 278 125.54 -46.64 13.50
C ALA A 278 126.56 -47.46 14.29
N ARG A 279 126.14 -48.57 14.92
CA ARG A 279 126.98 -49.50 15.67
C ARG A 279 127.96 -50.28 14.77
N ALA A 280 127.59 -50.55 13.52
CA ALA A 280 128.42 -51.23 12.53
C ALA A 280 129.47 -50.32 11.82
N GLY A 281 129.51 -49.02 12.14
CA GLY A 281 130.52 -48.08 11.61
C GLY A 281 130.45 -47.90 10.09
N GLU A 282 131.61 -47.89 9.40
CA GLU A 282 131.71 -47.70 7.94
C GLU A 282 130.91 -48.75 7.13
N ALA A 283 130.81 -49.99 7.62
CA ALA A 283 130.08 -51.08 6.96
C ALA A 283 128.55 -50.91 7.00
N GLY A 284 128.02 -50.17 7.99
CA GLY A 284 126.58 -49.93 8.18
C GLY A 284 126.05 -48.66 7.50
N ARG A 285 126.91 -47.86 6.87
CA ARG A 285 126.58 -46.51 6.37
C ARG A 285 125.46 -46.51 5.32
N GLY A 286 125.41 -47.51 4.42
CA GLY A 286 124.31 -47.66 3.45
C GLY A 286 122.98 -48.04 4.10
N PHE A 287 123.02 -48.87 5.15
CA PHE A 287 121.85 -49.26 5.94
C PHE A 287 121.31 -48.10 6.79
N ALA A 288 122.18 -47.24 7.33
CA ALA A 288 121.78 -46.07 8.11
C ALA A 288 120.94 -45.09 7.27
N VAL A 289 121.33 -44.84 6.01
CA VAL A 289 120.58 -43.97 5.10
C VAL A 289 119.19 -44.53 4.80
N VAL A 290 119.08 -45.84 4.58
CA VAL A 290 117.79 -46.50 4.34
C VAL A 290 116.92 -46.47 5.60
N ALA A 291 117.49 -46.72 6.77
CA ALA A 291 116.76 -46.68 8.04
C ALA A 291 116.25 -45.26 8.37
N ASP A 292 117.03 -44.21 8.12
CA ASP A 292 116.59 -42.82 8.30
C ASP A 292 115.50 -42.42 7.28
N GLU A 293 115.56 -42.92 6.03
CA GLU A 293 114.51 -42.69 5.03
C GLU A 293 113.20 -43.41 5.42
N VAL A 294 113.28 -44.65 5.92
CA VAL A 294 112.11 -45.40 6.45
C VAL A 294 111.52 -44.69 7.66
N ARG A 295 112.36 -44.13 8.55
CA ARG A 295 111.92 -43.34 9.70
C ARG A 295 111.17 -42.07 9.26
N SER A 296 111.74 -41.34 8.31
CA SER A 296 111.11 -40.16 7.69
C SER A 296 109.76 -40.50 7.05
N LEU A 297 109.68 -41.64 6.34
CA LEU A 297 108.44 -42.12 5.74
C LEU A 297 107.37 -42.48 6.79
N ALA A 298 107.79 -43.10 7.90
CA ALA A 298 106.92 -43.43 9.01
C ALA A 298 106.36 -42.17 9.70
N ASP A 299 107.19 -41.16 9.93
CA ASP A 299 106.75 -39.86 10.47
C ASP A 299 105.81 -39.12 9.52
N ARG A 300 106.09 -39.12 8.22
CA ARG A 300 105.18 -38.56 7.21
C ARG A 300 103.83 -39.29 7.20
N THR A 301 103.86 -40.61 7.29
CA THR A 301 102.64 -41.45 7.38
C THR A 301 101.82 -41.09 8.62
N ARG A 302 102.48 -40.94 9.78
CA ARG A 302 101.84 -40.54 11.04
C ARG A 302 101.17 -39.17 10.92
N ASN A 303 101.87 -38.19 10.37
CA ASN A 303 101.32 -36.84 10.17
C ASN A 303 100.11 -36.86 9.21
N SER A 304 100.19 -37.60 8.10
CA SER A 304 99.05 -37.77 7.19
C SER A 304 97.86 -38.48 7.85
N THR A 305 98.09 -39.51 8.68
CA THR A 305 96.99 -40.15 9.43
C THR A 305 96.35 -39.23 10.46
N ALA A 306 97.10 -38.32 11.07
CA ALA A 306 96.58 -37.31 11.99
C ALA A 306 95.69 -36.28 11.26
N GLU A 307 96.13 -35.82 10.09
CA GLU A 307 95.30 -34.95 9.23
C GLU A 307 94.00 -35.65 8.79
N ILE A 308 94.07 -36.92 8.37
CA ILE A 308 92.89 -37.69 8.00
C ILE A 308 91.96 -37.88 9.21
N SER A 309 92.49 -38.18 10.40
CA SER A 309 91.68 -38.26 11.63
C SER A 309 90.90 -36.97 11.89
N ASN A 310 91.53 -35.81 11.73
CA ASN A 310 90.85 -34.52 11.88
C ASN A 310 89.73 -34.33 10.84
N ILE A 311 89.96 -34.71 9.58
CA ILE A 311 88.94 -34.66 8.53
C ILE A 311 87.75 -35.56 8.88
N ILE A 312 88.00 -36.78 9.39
CA ILE A 312 86.95 -37.73 9.77
C ILE A 312 86.17 -37.23 10.99
N ASN A 313 86.82 -36.59 11.97
CA ASN A 313 86.12 -35.97 13.10
C ASN A 313 85.20 -34.84 12.63
N ASN A 314 85.67 -33.95 11.75
CA ASN A 314 84.84 -32.88 11.18
C ASN A 314 83.68 -33.44 10.35
N LEU A 315 83.91 -34.55 9.62
CA LEU A 315 82.86 -35.25 8.88
C LEU A 315 81.79 -35.79 9.83
N ARG A 316 82.19 -36.38 10.95
CA ARG A 316 81.27 -36.88 11.98
C ARG A 316 80.43 -35.76 12.60
N GLU A 317 81.05 -34.65 12.99
CA GLU A 317 80.33 -33.47 13.50
C GLU A 317 79.31 -32.95 12.48
N SER A 318 79.68 -32.95 11.20
CA SER A 318 78.78 -32.55 10.11
C SER A 318 77.60 -33.50 9.95
N ILE A 319 77.82 -34.82 10.12
CA ILE A 319 76.77 -35.84 10.09
C ILE A 319 75.82 -35.70 11.27
N ASP A 320 76.33 -35.50 12.49
CA ASP A 320 75.49 -35.31 13.68
C ASP A 320 74.62 -34.05 13.55
N SER A 321 75.20 -32.96 13.03
CA SER A 321 74.46 -31.74 12.70
C SER A 321 73.36 -31.98 11.67
N MET A 322 73.64 -32.73 10.60
CA MET A 322 72.67 -33.10 9.57
C MET A 322 71.51 -33.94 10.12
N VAL A 323 71.79 -34.92 11.00
CA VAL A 323 70.73 -35.71 11.66
C VAL A 323 69.84 -34.80 12.54
N SER A 324 70.45 -33.93 13.35
CA SER A 324 69.71 -32.98 14.19
C SER A 324 68.80 -32.05 13.38
N GLN A 325 69.32 -31.50 12.27
CA GLN A 325 68.53 -30.67 11.36
C GLN A 325 67.38 -31.45 10.70
N THR A 326 67.61 -32.70 10.32
CA THR A 326 66.58 -33.57 9.72
C THR A 326 65.43 -33.83 10.70
N LEU A 327 65.75 -34.09 11.97
CA LEU A 327 64.75 -34.24 13.03
C LEU A 327 63.94 -32.95 13.27
N ALA A 328 64.61 -31.80 13.27
CA ALA A 328 63.94 -30.50 13.41
C ALA A 328 62.97 -30.23 12.25
N VAL A 329 63.38 -30.51 11.01
CA VAL A 329 62.52 -30.36 9.82
C VAL A 329 61.35 -31.34 9.85
N SER A 330 61.57 -32.58 10.29
CA SER A 330 60.49 -33.57 10.47
C SER A 330 59.44 -33.10 11.47
N GLY A 331 59.87 -32.56 12.62
CA GLY A 331 58.96 -31.98 13.62
C GLY A 331 58.17 -30.79 13.09
N GLN A 332 58.81 -29.89 12.32
CA GLN A 332 58.13 -28.77 11.66
C GLN A 332 57.12 -29.25 10.61
N SER A 333 57.50 -30.25 9.80
CA SER A 333 56.63 -30.86 8.79
C SER A 333 55.37 -31.46 9.41
N GLN A 334 55.50 -32.12 10.57
CA GLN A 334 54.35 -32.64 11.33
C GLN A 334 53.41 -31.52 11.78
N GLN A 335 53.95 -30.42 12.33
CA GLN A 335 53.13 -29.27 12.74
C GLN A 335 52.37 -28.66 11.56
N ILE A 336 53.05 -28.47 10.42
CA ILE A 336 52.40 -27.97 9.19
C ILE A 336 51.30 -28.95 8.74
N GLY A 337 51.52 -30.26 8.91
CA GLY A 337 50.51 -31.28 8.64
C GLY A 337 49.22 -31.12 9.46
N GLU A 338 49.34 -30.78 10.74
CA GLU A 338 48.20 -30.48 11.61
C GLU A 338 47.46 -29.21 11.15
N ASP A 339 48.20 -28.16 10.82
CA ASP A 339 47.64 -26.90 10.30
C ASP A 339 46.89 -27.12 8.99
N VAL A 340 47.43 -27.94 8.08
CA VAL A 340 46.79 -28.33 6.82
C VAL A 340 45.45 -29.06 7.06
N ILE A 341 45.37 -29.94 8.06
CA ILE A 341 44.11 -30.59 8.43
C ILE A 341 43.08 -29.56 8.95
N SER A 342 43.52 -28.62 9.78
CA SER A 342 42.67 -27.52 10.26
C SER A 342 42.15 -26.64 9.11
N PHE A 343 43.01 -26.29 8.15
CA PHE A 343 42.61 -25.56 6.96
C PHE A 343 41.58 -26.31 6.12
N GLN A 344 41.75 -27.63 5.94
CA GLN A 344 40.77 -28.46 5.22
C GLN A 344 39.38 -28.33 5.86
N GLN A 345 39.29 -28.50 7.17
CA GLN A 345 38.02 -28.39 7.91
C GLN A 345 37.40 -26.99 7.80
N ASN A 346 38.23 -25.94 7.86
CA ASN A 346 37.74 -24.56 7.70
C ASN A 346 37.14 -24.32 6.31
N PHE A 347 37.77 -24.84 5.25
CA PHE A 347 37.21 -24.70 3.90
C PHE A 347 35.98 -25.56 3.67
N ASP A 348 35.89 -26.75 4.30
CA ASP A 348 34.67 -27.57 4.31
C ASP A 348 33.51 -26.78 4.95
N HIS A 349 33.74 -26.22 6.15
CA HIS A 349 32.72 -25.42 6.83
C HIS A 349 32.34 -24.15 6.06
N PHE A 350 33.32 -23.49 5.41
CA PHE A 350 33.06 -22.32 4.59
C PHE A 350 32.23 -22.64 3.34
N ALA A 351 32.46 -23.79 2.71
CA ALA A 351 31.65 -24.28 1.59
C ALA A 351 30.20 -24.59 2.04
N GLU A 352 30.03 -25.23 3.19
CA GLU A 352 28.72 -25.52 3.78
C GLU A 352 27.94 -24.26 4.17
N ALA A 353 28.62 -23.28 4.78
CA ALA A 353 28.04 -21.99 5.13
C ALA A 353 27.60 -21.21 3.88
N SER A 354 28.42 -21.25 2.81
CA SER A 354 28.10 -20.64 1.52
C SER A 354 26.88 -21.33 0.87
N GLN A 355 26.81 -22.66 0.92
CA GLN A 355 25.65 -23.41 0.45
C GLN A 355 24.38 -23.06 1.22
N SER A 356 24.46 -22.96 2.54
CA SER A 356 23.34 -22.57 3.40
C SER A 356 22.85 -21.15 3.08
N THR A 357 23.78 -20.25 2.78
CA THR A 357 23.48 -18.88 2.34
C THR A 357 22.75 -18.88 1.00
N ILE A 358 23.22 -19.66 0.02
CA ILE A 358 22.55 -19.84 -1.29
C ILE A 358 21.12 -20.36 -1.10
N ASP A 359 20.97 -21.36 -0.25
CA ASP A 359 19.70 -22.02 0.05
C ASP A 359 18.69 -21.08 0.71
N LEU A 360 19.14 -20.25 1.66
CA LEU A 360 18.32 -19.24 2.34
C LEU A 360 17.97 -18.07 1.42
N MET A 361 18.91 -17.62 0.59
CA MET A 361 18.66 -16.53 -0.37
C MET A 361 17.66 -16.94 -1.45
N ASN A 362 17.73 -18.18 -1.96
CA ASN A 362 16.72 -18.70 -2.88
C ASN A 362 15.32 -18.74 -2.27
N GLU A 363 15.21 -19.10 -0.99
CA GLU A 363 13.94 -19.06 -0.25
C GLU A 363 13.44 -17.63 -0.05
N THR A 364 14.35 -16.72 0.33
CA THR A 364 14.02 -15.31 0.56
C THR A 364 13.57 -14.65 -0.75
N LYS A 365 14.22 -14.97 -1.87
CA LYS A 365 13.84 -14.51 -3.23
C LYS A 365 12.42 -14.97 -3.58
N ASP A 366 12.08 -16.23 -3.30
CA ASP A 366 10.73 -16.74 -3.57
C ASP A 366 9.65 -16.09 -2.68
N ARG A 367 9.96 -15.83 -1.40
CA ARG A 367 9.07 -15.12 -0.47
C ARG A 367 8.87 -13.65 -0.88
N ALA A 368 9.94 -12.97 -1.31
CA ALA A 368 9.88 -11.61 -1.81
C ALA A 368 9.05 -11.53 -3.09
N PHE A 369 9.25 -12.46 -4.02
CA PHE A 369 8.44 -12.58 -5.23
C PHE A 369 6.96 -12.82 -4.93
N SER A 370 6.64 -13.74 -4.00
CA SER A 370 5.28 -13.98 -3.52
C SER A 370 4.63 -12.69 -2.99
N SER A 371 5.36 -11.90 -2.22
CA SER A 371 4.89 -10.62 -1.70
C SER A 371 4.68 -9.59 -2.81
N LEU A 372 5.58 -9.56 -3.80
CA LEU A 372 5.49 -8.69 -4.97
C LEU A 372 4.23 -8.98 -5.80
N VAL A 373 3.92 -10.26 -6.04
CA VAL A 373 2.71 -10.68 -6.76
C VAL A 373 1.44 -10.28 -6.00
N ASN A 374 1.45 -10.42 -4.67
CA ASN A 374 0.32 -10.00 -3.83
C ASN A 374 0.10 -8.48 -3.92
N LEU A 375 1.17 -7.67 -3.90
CA LEU A 375 1.07 -6.23 -4.12
C LEU A 375 0.56 -5.89 -5.52
N ASP A 376 1.06 -6.56 -6.56
CA ASP A 376 0.59 -6.38 -7.94
C ASP A 376 -0.91 -6.64 -8.06
N HIS A 377 -1.43 -7.67 -7.38
CA HIS A 377 -2.87 -7.97 -7.35
C HIS A 377 -3.68 -6.90 -6.63
N VAL A 378 -3.19 -6.40 -5.47
CA VAL A 378 -3.89 -5.32 -4.77
C VAL A 378 -3.90 -4.05 -5.63
N ILE A 379 -2.77 -3.67 -6.23
CA ILE A 379 -2.68 -2.53 -7.14
C ILE A 379 -3.63 -2.70 -8.34
N TYR A 380 -3.66 -3.90 -8.95
CA TYR A 380 -4.56 -4.21 -10.05
C TYR A 380 -6.03 -4.01 -9.66
N LYS A 381 -6.45 -4.53 -8.50
CA LYS A 381 -7.81 -4.34 -8.00
C LYS A 381 -8.14 -2.88 -7.71
N GLN A 382 -7.22 -2.14 -7.06
CA GLN A 382 -7.44 -0.71 -6.78
C GLN A 382 -7.59 0.10 -8.08
N ASN A 383 -6.78 -0.19 -9.10
CA ASN A 383 -6.99 0.40 -10.43
C ASN A 383 -8.34 0.01 -11.03
N GLY A 384 -8.82 -1.22 -10.79
CA GLY A 384 -10.15 -1.68 -11.21
C GLY A 384 -11.28 -0.86 -10.58
N TYR A 385 -11.22 -0.60 -9.26
CA TYR A 385 -12.19 0.26 -8.57
C TYR A 385 -12.18 1.68 -9.13
N ILE A 386 -11.00 2.30 -9.28
CA ILE A 386 -10.89 3.65 -9.86
C ILE A 386 -11.43 3.68 -11.29
N ALA A 387 -11.13 2.65 -12.09
CA ALA A 387 -11.64 2.57 -13.45
C ALA A 387 -13.17 2.53 -13.47
N LEU A 388 -13.81 1.83 -12.55
CA LEU A 388 -15.27 1.81 -12.43
C LEU A 388 -15.84 3.17 -12.01
N GLU A 389 -15.22 3.85 -11.04
CA GLU A 389 -15.61 5.19 -10.63
C GLU A 389 -15.52 6.21 -11.76
N LYS A 390 -14.53 6.05 -12.66
CA LYS A 390 -14.33 6.88 -13.85
C LYS A 390 -15.13 6.40 -15.07
N GLY A 391 -16.12 5.52 -14.90
CA GLY A 391 -16.97 5.06 -16.01
C GLY A 391 -16.26 4.19 -17.05
N GLY A 392 -15.18 3.51 -16.66
CA GLY A 392 -14.39 2.63 -17.53
C GLY A 392 -13.36 3.36 -18.39
N GLU A 393 -13.04 4.62 -18.08
CA GLU A 393 -12.08 5.45 -18.79
C GLU A 393 -10.85 5.80 -17.94
N GLY A 394 -9.83 6.40 -18.57
CA GLY A 394 -8.60 6.86 -17.90
C GLY A 394 -7.45 5.86 -17.88
N GLU A 395 -6.36 6.25 -17.22
CA GLU A 395 -5.11 5.47 -17.14
C GLU A 395 -5.31 4.15 -16.38
N GLU A 396 -6.11 4.15 -15.33
CA GLU A 396 -6.37 2.97 -14.50
C GLU A 396 -7.17 1.92 -15.27
N SER A 397 -8.14 2.33 -16.08
CA SER A 397 -8.85 1.45 -17.03
C SER A 397 -7.89 0.82 -18.03
N ASN A 398 -6.93 1.58 -18.55
CA ASN A 398 -5.90 1.03 -19.44
C ASN A 398 -4.97 0.05 -18.73
N ALA A 399 -4.60 0.32 -17.48
CA ALA A 399 -3.75 -0.56 -16.68
C ALA A 399 -4.40 -1.94 -16.44
N VAL A 400 -5.71 -1.99 -16.22
CA VAL A 400 -6.42 -3.24 -15.94
C VAL A 400 -6.82 -4.05 -17.17
N LYS A 401 -6.74 -3.48 -18.38
CA LYS A 401 -6.98 -4.19 -19.66
C LYS A 401 -6.02 -5.34 -19.92
N VAL A 402 -4.87 -5.36 -19.24
CA VAL A 402 -3.94 -6.49 -19.31
C VAL A 402 -4.67 -7.79 -18.95
N ASN A 403 -4.47 -8.83 -19.74
CA ASN A 403 -5.03 -10.16 -19.47
C ASN A 403 -4.12 -10.96 -18.54
N HIS A 404 -4.64 -12.07 -18.03
CA HIS A 404 -3.93 -12.95 -17.09
C HIS A 404 -2.71 -13.66 -17.71
N PHE A 405 -2.52 -13.64 -19.04
CA PHE A 405 -1.29 -14.12 -19.68
C PHE A 405 -0.19 -13.06 -19.71
N SER A 406 -0.58 -11.80 -19.90
CA SER A 406 0.35 -10.68 -20.20
C SER A 406 0.78 -9.91 -18.96
N CYS A 407 0.12 -10.11 -17.82
CA CYS A 407 0.51 -9.50 -16.55
C CYS A 407 1.80 -10.15 -16.00
N ARG A 408 2.43 -9.54 -14.98
CA ARG A 408 3.68 -10.07 -14.38
C ARG A 408 3.51 -11.50 -13.90
N LEU A 409 2.41 -11.79 -13.18
CA LEU A 409 2.12 -13.14 -12.69
C LEU A 409 1.90 -14.12 -13.86
N GLY A 410 1.20 -13.69 -14.91
CA GLY A 410 0.98 -14.47 -16.12
C GLY A 410 2.29 -14.88 -16.79
N LYS A 411 3.16 -13.92 -17.07
CA LYS A 411 4.49 -14.18 -17.66
C LYS A 411 5.32 -15.11 -16.79
N TRP A 412 5.32 -14.89 -15.47
CA TRP A 412 6.02 -15.76 -14.53
C TRP A 412 5.44 -17.19 -14.52
N TYR A 413 4.12 -17.31 -14.62
CA TYR A 413 3.42 -18.59 -14.67
C TYR A 413 3.74 -19.32 -15.98
N TYR A 414 3.49 -18.73 -17.14
CA TYR A 414 3.57 -19.45 -18.42
C TYR A 414 4.98 -19.62 -19.00
N GLU A 415 5.85 -18.62 -18.80
CA GLU A 415 7.13 -18.51 -19.51
C GLU A 415 8.34 -18.36 -18.58
N GLY A 416 8.13 -18.01 -17.31
CA GLY A 416 9.18 -17.62 -16.39
C GLY A 416 9.61 -18.70 -15.38
N GLU A 417 10.29 -18.22 -14.33
CA GLU A 417 10.77 -19.07 -13.23
C GLU A 417 9.66 -19.88 -12.54
N GLY A 418 8.41 -19.41 -12.57
CA GLY A 418 7.27 -20.11 -11.98
C GLY A 418 7.09 -21.49 -12.55
N LYS A 419 7.10 -21.60 -13.88
CA LYS A 419 7.03 -22.90 -14.56
C LYS A 419 8.20 -23.80 -14.18
N ASN A 420 9.41 -23.28 -14.32
CA ASN A 420 10.62 -24.08 -14.11
C ASN A 420 10.77 -24.60 -12.67
N ARG A 421 10.25 -23.87 -11.68
CA ARG A 421 10.52 -24.13 -10.26
C ARG A 421 9.30 -24.58 -9.45
N PHE A 422 8.07 -24.39 -9.96
CA PHE A 422 6.83 -24.62 -9.19
C PHE A 422 5.77 -25.47 -9.93
N GLU A 423 5.96 -25.85 -11.19
CA GLU A 423 4.96 -26.61 -12.00
C GLU A 423 4.48 -27.92 -11.34
N GLY A 424 5.34 -28.56 -10.54
CA GLY A 424 5.00 -29.79 -9.81
C GLY A 424 4.07 -29.60 -8.61
N LEU A 425 3.83 -28.37 -8.16
CA LEU A 425 3.09 -28.10 -6.92
C LEU A 425 1.57 -28.01 -7.17
N PRO A 426 0.72 -28.57 -6.29
CA PRO A 426 -0.74 -28.44 -6.39
C PRO A 426 -1.21 -26.99 -6.45
N ALA A 427 -0.68 -26.13 -5.57
CA ALA A 427 -1.06 -24.71 -5.53
C ALA A 427 -0.73 -23.96 -6.84
N TYR A 428 0.29 -24.41 -7.57
CA TYR A 428 0.63 -23.82 -8.87
C TYR A 428 -0.47 -24.11 -9.90
N LYS A 429 -0.96 -25.35 -9.95
CA LYS A 429 -2.00 -25.74 -10.91
C LYS A 429 -3.34 -25.07 -10.62
N GLU A 430 -3.68 -24.91 -9.35
CA GLU A 430 -4.92 -24.26 -8.91
C GLU A 430 -4.91 -22.75 -9.20
N LEU A 431 -3.74 -22.11 -9.05
CA LEU A 431 -3.55 -20.66 -9.23
C LEU A 431 -4.11 -20.13 -10.55
N GLU A 432 -3.92 -20.85 -11.66
CA GLU A 432 -4.28 -20.38 -13.01
C GLU A 432 -5.77 -20.06 -13.14
N SER A 433 -6.62 -20.98 -12.69
CA SER A 433 -8.08 -20.83 -12.81
C SER A 433 -8.58 -19.64 -11.98
N HIS A 434 -8.04 -19.45 -10.76
CA HIS A 434 -8.40 -18.31 -9.92
C HIS A 434 -7.90 -16.99 -10.52
N HIS A 435 -6.67 -16.97 -11.02
CA HIS A 435 -6.07 -15.81 -11.67
C HIS A 435 -6.83 -15.38 -12.93
N ALA A 436 -7.22 -16.33 -13.79
CA ALA A 436 -8.04 -16.05 -14.96
C ALA A 436 -9.40 -15.45 -14.59
N LYS A 437 -10.06 -15.97 -13.54
CA LYS A 437 -11.34 -15.44 -13.04
C LYS A 437 -11.24 -13.99 -12.57
N VAL A 438 -10.16 -13.60 -11.88
CA VAL A 438 -9.93 -12.21 -11.46
C VAL A 438 -9.98 -11.28 -12.67
N HIS A 439 -9.15 -11.54 -13.69
CA HIS A 439 -9.09 -10.70 -14.88
C HIS A 439 -10.43 -10.70 -15.64
N ASN A 440 -11.03 -11.86 -15.88
CA ASN A 440 -12.27 -11.97 -16.65
C ASN A 440 -13.43 -11.21 -16.00
N HIS A 441 -13.59 -11.34 -14.68
CA HIS A 441 -14.64 -10.63 -13.96
C HIS A 441 -14.39 -9.12 -13.87
N THR A 442 -13.14 -8.69 -13.65
CA THR A 442 -12.79 -7.25 -13.67
C THR A 442 -13.05 -6.65 -15.05
N HIS A 443 -12.63 -7.31 -16.13
CA HIS A 443 -12.90 -6.85 -17.50
C HIS A 443 -14.38 -6.76 -17.79
N ARG A 444 -15.18 -7.74 -17.33
CA ARG A 444 -16.63 -7.72 -17.52
C ARG A 444 -17.28 -6.55 -16.79
N ALA A 445 -16.88 -6.27 -15.56
CA ALA A 445 -17.39 -5.12 -14.79
C ALA A 445 -17.08 -3.79 -15.47
N ILE A 446 -15.86 -3.63 -15.99
CA ILE A 446 -15.42 -2.41 -16.69
C ILE A 446 -16.16 -2.23 -18.03
N GLU A 447 -16.54 -3.31 -18.69
CA GLU A 447 -17.35 -3.18 -19.90
C GLU A 447 -18.81 -2.81 -19.57
N LEU A 448 -19.36 -3.35 -18.49
CA LEU A 448 -20.72 -3.04 -18.04
C LEU A 448 -20.87 -1.60 -17.57
N VAL A 449 -19.86 -1.01 -16.91
CA VAL A 449 -19.94 0.38 -16.40
C VAL A 449 -19.99 1.44 -17.49
N LYS A 450 -19.60 1.09 -18.73
CA LYS A 450 -19.75 1.96 -19.91
C LYS A 450 -21.19 2.02 -20.43
N GLY A 451 -22.04 1.08 -20.02
CA GLY A 451 -23.47 1.04 -20.35
C GLY A 451 -24.31 1.91 -19.42
N ASP A 452 -25.64 1.84 -19.57
CA ASP A 452 -26.59 2.56 -18.71
C ASP A 452 -26.88 1.79 -17.42
N TRP A 453 -25.97 1.89 -16.45
CA TRP A 453 -26.13 1.32 -15.12
C TRP A 453 -26.95 2.22 -14.17
N MET A 454 -27.15 3.51 -14.52
CA MET A 454 -27.99 4.41 -13.72
C MET A 454 -29.48 4.20 -13.98
N GLY A 455 -29.84 3.81 -15.21
CA GLY A 455 -31.21 3.50 -15.61
C GLY A 455 -31.61 2.02 -15.46
N SER A 456 -30.66 1.13 -15.15
CA SER A 456 -30.90 -0.32 -15.08
C SER A 456 -30.30 -0.96 -13.83
N ASP A 457 -31.17 -1.36 -12.90
CA ASP A 457 -30.79 -2.06 -11.66
C ASP A 457 -30.10 -3.41 -11.97
N ASP A 458 -30.48 -4.09 -13.06
CA ASP A 458 -29.85 -5.35 -13.48
C ASP A 458 -28.38 -5.15 -13.88
N VAL A 459 -28.07 -4.05 -14.57
CA VAL A 459 -26.69 -3.72 -14.97
C VAL A 459 -25.87 -3.33 -13.74
N LEU A 460 -26.44 -2.50 -12.86
CA LEU A 460 -25.81 -2.12 -11.59
C LEU A 460 -25.44 -3.37 -10.77
N GLN A 461 -26.41 -4.28 -10.56
CA GLN A 461 -26.17 -5.51 -9.81
C GLN A 461 -25.13 -6.40 -10.50
N SER A 462 -25.15 -6.48 -11.83
CA SER A 462 -24.16 -7.26 -12.59
C SER A 462 -22.74 -6.72 -12.42
N ILE A 463 -22.55 -5.40 -12.31
CA ILE A 463 -21.22 -4.80 -12.03
C ILE A 463 -20.73 -5.23 -10.65
N VAL A 464 -21.59 -5.08 -9.63
CA VAL A 464 -21.28 -5.44 -8.24
C VAL A 464 -20.95 -6.93 -8.12
N ASP A 465 -21.74 -7.80 -8.74
CA ASP A 465 -21.54 -9.26 -8.72
C ASP A 465 -20.21 -9.67 -9.37
N ASN A 466 -19.84 -9.04 -10.48
CA ASN A 466 -18.56 -9.34 -11.13
C ASN A 466 -17.38 -8.89 -10.26
N ILE A 467 -17.43 -7.71 -9.66
CA ILE A 467 -16.36 -7.27 -8.74
C ILE A 467 -16.30 -8.15 -7.49
N GLY A 468 -17.44 -8.55 -6.92
CA GLY A 468 -17.48 -9.51 -5.81
C GLY A 468 -16.79 -10.85 -6.17
N LYS A 469 -17.09 -11.41 -7.34
CA LYS A 469 -16.44 -12.64 -7.83
C LYS A 469 -14.94 -12.45 -8.10
N ALA A 470 -14.53 -11.28 -8.59
CA ALA A 470 -13.12 -10.95 -8.78
C ALA A 470 -12.37 -10.86 -7.43
N GLU A 471 -13.00 -10.26 -6.41
CA GLU A 471 -12.45 -10.18 -5.04
C GLU A 471 -12.27 -11.56 -4.40
N ASP A 472 -13.27 -12.43 -4.50
CA ASP A 472 -13.20 -13.78 -3.95
C ASP A 472 -12.14 -14.62 -4.69
N SER A 473 -12.11 -14.56 -6.02
CA SER A 473 -11.06 -15.21 -6.81
C SER A 473 -9.66 -14.66 -6.48
N SER A 474 -9.56 -13.37 -6.17
CA SER A 474 -8.29 -12.75 -5.76
C SER A 474 -7.81 -13.25 -4.40
N LYS A 475 -8.71 -13.55 -3.46
CA LYS A 475 -8.34 -14.19 -2.18
C LYS A 475 -7.76 -15.58 -2.43
N ASP A 476 -8.37 -16.34 -3.32
CA ASP A 476 -7.87 -17.68 -3.70
C ASP A 476 -6.49 -17.60 -4.36
N VAL A 477 -6.26 -16.61 -5.24
CA VAL A 477 -4.94 -16.35 -5.84
C VAL A 477 -3.90 -16.10 -4.75
N ILE A 478 -4.17 -15.18 -3.82
CA ILE A 478 -3.25 -14.86 -2.72
C ILE A 478 -3.00 -16.09 -1.83
N GLY A 479 -4.04 -16.90 -1.59
CA GLY A 479 -3.92 -18.19 -0.91
C GLY A 479 -2.96 -19.14 -1.62
N CYS A 480 -3.17 -19.37 -2.92
CA CYS A 480 -2.31 -20.21 -3.74
C CYS A 480 -0.85 -19.71 -3.74
N ILE A 481 -0.64 -18.41 -3.87
CA ILE A 481 0.69 -17.78 -3.84
C ILE A 481 1.41 -18.05 -2.51
N ASN A 482 0.72 -17.91 -1.38
CA ASN A 482 1.29 -18.23 -0.07
C ASN A 482 1.58 -19.72 0.09
N ASP A 483 0.70 -20.57 -0.44
CA ASP A 483 0.86 -22.03 -0.37
C ASP A 483 1.98 -22.54 -1.29
N LEU A 484 2.29 -21.87 -2.40
CA LEU A 484 3.44 -22.20 -3.25
C LEU A 484 4.75 -22.16 -2.47
N VAL A 485 4.98 -21.07 -1.73
CA VAL A 485 6.17 -20.91 -0.90
C VAL A 485 6.18 -21.98 0.19
N ARG A 486 5.05 -22.19 0.89
CA ARG A 486 4.97 -23.22 1.93
C ARG A 486 5.24 -24.61 1.38
N GLN A 487 4.58 -25.02 0.30
CA GLN A 487 4.74 -26.36 -0.29
C GLN A 487 6.16 -26.62 -0.77
N LYS A 488 6.84 -25.60 -1.30
CA LYS A 488 8.24 -25.72 -1.76
C LYS A 488 9.23 -25.90 -0.59
N TYR A 489 9.01 -25.18 0.52
CA TYR A 489 9.95 -25.15 1.64
C TYR A 489 9.52 -25.98 2.86
N ALA A 490 8.35 -26.63 2.85
CA ALA A 490 7.79 -27.41 3.97
C ALA A 490 8.57 -28.68 4.36
N LYS A 491 9.63 -29.05 3.61
CA LYS A 491 10.44 -30.25 3.86
C LYS A 491 11.86 -29.97 4.36
N ARG A 492 12.15 -28.74 4.79
CA ARG A 492 13.38 -28.43 5.52
C ARG A 492 13.17 -28.48 7.02
#